data_AF-A0A0N5CC21-F1
#
_entry.id   AF-A0A0N5CC21-F1
#
_cell.length_a   1.000
_cell.length_b   1.000
_cell.length_c   1.000
_cell.angle_alpha   90.00
_cell.angle_beta   90.00
_cell.angle_gamma   90.00
#
_symmetry.space_group_name_H-M   'P 1'
#
loop_
_entity.id
_entity.type
_entity.pdbx_description
1 polymer ?
#
loop_
_entity_poly.entity_id
_entity_poly.type
_entity_poly.pdbx_seq_one_letter_code
_entity_poly.pdbx_strand_id
1 'polypeptide(L)'
;MFVKNVEKLFFYFSISCAIYYITIRINFWKILSTHNNQFIKNDQKNINHVFKYLNTKTKSKIVSNNLAKDFNYDIQHFPIYKKFDDLYFDESIYYRKKRKVMRDLNKKWIFPIVYEIEKDKFNETLINEVLQTIENETCIRFAKRNATNKSYQTVLKYFLGTTCVSYYGRQRLKDVQGIFLTKACQNWRNVIHETFHALGLIHEQARYDRDNYVTINWGNIIRGCEKNFNKINSVLTSTYNLSYDYGSVMHYYPYSWGINNAITIAPKDDIYLSTLGSSDTANFNDFKALNLHYCQNQCSKSIKCKNFAYQNPNNCKVCKCPDGFQGTLCRVKSKGKDNCGTIRTASNSIGKIKISGSKSCTFHIIAKGNKKIDIYLSNITFPTSLVCKANNCLEIKYKKDVSITGARICKKLYNYTLKSEASKVVILYKSTNAENSASILFRIYKKSNLPWNRIKKKRVSSAL
;
A
#
# COMPACT_ATOMS: atom_id res chain seq x y z
N MET A 1 -14.86 -15.22 27.30
CA MET A 1 -15.95 -14.54 26.55
C MET A 1 -15.48 -13.92 25.21
N PHE A 2 -14.19 -13.53 25.08
CA PHE A 2 -13.62 -12.94 23.86
C PHE A 2 -13.39 -13.94 22.70
N VAL A 3 -13.04 -15.19 23.00
CA VAL A 3 -12.75 -16.25 22.00
C VAL A 3 -14.00 -16.69 21.22
N LYS A 4 -15.17 -16.76 21.87
CA LYS A 4 -16.44 -17.17 21.24
C LYS A 4 -17.03 -16.15 20.25
N ASN A 5 -16.66 -14.87 20.36
CA ASN A 5 -17.12 -13.83 19.44
C ASN A 5 -16.29 -13.76 18.15
N VAL A 6 -15.00 -14.12 18.23
CA VAL A 6 -14.11 -14.21 17.06
C VAL A 6 -14.48 -15.43 16.21
N GLU A 7 -14.74 -16.59 16.82
CA GLU A 7 -15.21 -17.78 16.09
C GLU A 7 -16.54 -17.55 15.37
N LYS A 8 -17.49 -16.80 15.97
CA LYS A 8 -18.73 -16.41 15.29
C LYS A 8 -18.46 -15.51 14.08
N LEU A 9 -17.56 -14.54 14.19
CA LEU A 9 -17.21 -13.66 13.08
C LEU A 9 -16.54 -14.42 11.92
N PHE A 10 -15.62 -15.32 12.22
CA PHE A 10 -14.98 -16.22 11.25
C PHE A 10 -15.99 -17.16 10.59
N PHE A 11 -16.97 -17.67 11.35
CA PHE A 11 -18.03 -18.52 10.85
C PHE A 11 -18.91 -17.77 9.83
N TYR A 12 -19.40 -16.56 10.17
CA TYR A 12 -20.22 -15.75 9.24
C TYR A 12 -19.43 -15.31 7.99
N PHE A 13 -18.13 -15.04 8.11
CA PHE A 13 -17.29 -14.63 6.98
C PHE A 13 -16.99 -15.80 6.03
N SER A 14 -16.77 -17.00 6.58
CA SER A 14 -16.60 -18.24 5.80
C SER A 14 -17.87 -18.63 5.04
N ILE A 15 -19.04 -18.41 5.65
CA ILE A 15 -20.35 -18.64 5.03
C ILE A 15 -20.62 -17.63 3.91
N SER A 16 -20.28 -16.35 4.12
CA SER A 16 -20.41 -15.32 3.07
C SER A 16 -19.55 -15.67 1.84
N CYS A 17 -18.31 -16.12 2.06
CA CYS A 17 -17.43 -16.57 0.97
C CYS A 17 -17.96 -17.84 0.26
N ALA A 18 -18.51 -18.79 1.01
CA ALA A 18 -19.10 -20.02 0.46
C ALA A 18 -20.36 -19.73 -0.36
N ILE A 19 -21.26 -18.87 0.14
CA ILE A 19 -22.48 -18.45 -0.57
C ILE A 19 -22.12 -17.68 -1.85
N TYR A 20 -21.13 -16.79 -1.77
CA TYR A 20 -20.62 -16.05 -2.93
C TYR A 20 -20.05 -16.99 -4.01
N TYR A 21 -19.25 -18.00 -3.61
CA TYR A 21 -18.70 -19.00 -4.51
C TYR A 21 -19.78 -19.88 -5.18
N ILE A 22 -20.78 -20.34 -4.41
CA ILE A 22 -21.87 -21.16 -4.94
C ILE A 22 -22.79 -20.33 -5.86
N THR A 23 -23.01 -19.05 -5.54
CA THR A 23 -23.80 -18.14 -6.39
C THR A 23 -23.10 -17.89 -7.73
N ILE A 24 -21.77 -17.74 -7.73
CA ILE A 24 -20.98 -17.66 -8.96
C ILE A 24 -21.08 -18.96 -9.76
N ARG A 25 -21.02 -20.13 -9.10
CA ARG A 25 -21.17 -21.43 -9.78
C ARG A 25 -22.57 -21.63 -10.39
N ILE A 26 -23.63 -21.29 -9.66
CA ILE A 26 -25.00 -21.39 -10.18
C ILE A 26 -25.19 -20.47 -11.40
N ASN A 27 -24.64 -19.26 -11.35
CA ASN A 27 -24.69 -18.33 -12.48
C ASN A 27 -23.85 -18.83 -13.65
N PHE A 28 -22.68 -19.43 -13.40
CA PHE A 28 -21.86 -20.08 -14.42
C PHE A 28 -22.59 -21.26 -15.11
N TRP A 29 -23.29 -22.13 -14.35
CA TRP A 29 -24.09 -23.23 -14.91
C TRP A 29 -25.33 -22.76 -15.67
N LYS A 30 -25.94 -21.62 -15.27
CA LYS A 30 -27.06 -21.01 -16.00
C LYS A 30 -26.65 -20.42 -17.35
N ILE A 31 -25.41 -19.94 -17.49
CA ILE A 31 -24.88 -19.33 -18.72
C ILE A 31 -24.62 -20.37 -19.83
N LEU A 32 -24.28 -21.62 -19.48
CA LEU A 32 -24.00 -22.69 -20.45
C LEU A 32 -25.27 -23.33 -21.10
N SER A 33 -26.46 -22.82 -20.77
CA SER A 33 -27.82 -23.17 -21.23
C SER A 33 -28.13 -24.59 -21.75
N THR A 34 -29.11 -25.22 -21.09
CA THR A 34 -30.11 -26.22 -21.55
C THR A 34 -30.08 -27.68 -21.06
N HIS A 35 -29.02 -28.27 -20.50
CA HIS A 35 -29.13 -29.68 -20.07
C HIS A 35 -28.43 -30.11 -18.76
N ASN A 36 -28.24 -29.22 -17.78
CA ASN A 36 -27.68 -29.63 -16.49
C ASN A 36 -28.49 -29.18 -15.27
N ASN A 37 -29.81 -29.47 -15.31
CA ASN A 37 -30.73 -29.31 -14.18
C ASN A 37 -30.27 -30.07 -12.90
N GLN A 38 -29.43 -31.10 -13.03
CA GLN A 38 -28.95 -31.90 -11.91
C GLN A 38 -27.85 -31.18 -11.09
N PHE A 39 -26.96 -30.42 -11.74
CA PHE A 39 -25.93 -29.63 -11.05
C PHE A 39 -26.52 -28.41 -10.34
N ILE A 40 -27.47 -27.73 -10.98
CA ILE A 40 -28.22 -26.63 -10.37
C ILE A 40 -29.02 -27.15 -9.16
N LYS A 41 -29.73 -28.28 -9.29
CA LYS A 41 -30.43 -28.91 -8.16
C LYS A 41 -29.48 -29.33 -7.03
N ASN A 42 -28.29 -29.83 -7.35
CA ASN A 42 -27.28 -30.19 -6.34
C ASN A 42 -26.71 -28.96 -5.62
N ASP A 43 -26.40 -27.88 -6.34
CA ASP A 43 -25.90 -26.64 -5.72
C ASP A 43 -27.02 -25.94 -4.90
N GLN A 44 -28.28 -26.01 -5.34
CA GLN A 44 -29.43 -25.56 -4.56
C GLN A 44 -29.63 -26.43 -3.29
N LYS A 45 -29.42 -27.75 -3.39
CA LYS A 45 -29.48 -28.69 -2.28
C LYS A 45 -28.33 -28.46 -1.28
N ASN A 46 -27.15 -28.10 -1.78
CA ASN A 46 -26.00 -27.69 -0.97
C ASN A 46 -26.25 -26.38 -0.22
N ILE A 47 -26.87 -25.39 -0.87
CA ILE A 47 -27.34 -24.15 -0.22
C ILE A 47 -28.36 -24.48 0.88
N ASN A 48 -29.35 -25.32 0.59
CA ASN A 48 -30.34 -25.74 1.58
C ASN A 48 -29.72 -26.54 2.73
N HIS A 49 -28.67 -27.32 2.46
CA HIS A 49 -27.92 -28.04 3.48
C HIS A 49 -27.11 -27.08 4.37
N VAL A 50 -26.50 -26.04 3.79
CA VAL A 50 -25.83 -24.96 4.53
C VAL A 50 -26.84 -24.21 5.40
N PHE A 51 -28.03 -23.89 4.89
CA PHE A 51 -29.09 -23.26 5.69
C PHE A 51 -29.65 -24.18 6.79
N LYS A 52 -29.81 -25.48 6.52
CA LYS A 52 -30.23 -26.47 7.52
C LYS A 52 -29.18 -26.63 8.63
N TYR A 53 -27.91 -26.69 8.25
CA TYR A 53 -26.77 -26.72 9.18
C TYR A 53 -26.69 -25.44 10.04
N LEU A 54 -26.98 -24.28 9.45
CA LEU A 54 -27.09 -23.01 10.17
C LEU A 54 -28.23 -23.04 11.20
N ASN A 55 -29.43 -23.46 10.79
CA ASN A 55 -30.58 -23.60 11.70
C ASN A 55 -30.33 -24.58 12.86
N THR A 56 -29.49 -25.62 12.67
CA THR A 56 -29.11 -26.53 13.75
C THR A 56 -28.04 -25.98 14.69
N LYS A 57 -27.16 -25.08 14.22
CA LYS A 57 -26.08 -24.48 15.04
C LYS A 57 -26.46 -23.17 15.72
N THR A 58 -27.38 -22.41 15.16
CA THR A 58 -27.94 -21.21 15.80
C THR A 58 -29.36 -21.53 16.27
N LYS A 59 -29.57 -21.80 17.56
CA LYS A 59 -30.91 -21.88 18.19
C LYS A 59 -31.63 -20.52 18.20
N SER A 60 -31.74 -19.84 17.06
CA SER A 60 -32.43 -18.57 16.89
C SER A 60 -33.17 -18.56 15.55
N LYS A 61 -34.47 -18.81 15.61
CA LYS A 61 -35.43 -18.70 14.49
C LYS A 61 -35.61 -17.25 13.99
N ILE A 62 -35.11 -16.26 14.74
CA ILE A 62 -35.35 -14.83 14.49
C ILE A 62 -34.28 -14.24 13.54
N VAL A 63 -33.05 -14.76 13.58
CA VAL A 63 -31.95 -14.27 12.72
C VAL A 63 -32.10 -14.74 11.26
N SER A 64 -32.63 -15.95 11.04
CA SER A 64 -32.81 -16.52 9.70
C SER A 64 -33.93 -15.85 8.89
N ASN A 65 -35.03 -15.45 9.53
CA ASN A 65 -36.16 -14.81 8.84
C ASN A 65 -35.86 -13.36 8.43
N ASN A 66 -35.07 -12.62 9.20
CA ASN A 66 -34.66 -11.25 8.84
C ASN A 66 -33.55 -11.27 7.77
N LEU A 67 -32.56 -12.15 7.90
CA LEU A 67 -31.54 -12.34 6.86
C LEU A 67 -32.15 -12.78 5.52
N ALA A 68 -33.15 -13.66 5.51
CA ALA A 68 -33.82 -14.09 4.29
C ALA A 68 -34.71 -13.00 3.66
N LYS A 69 -35.33 -12.12 4.47
CA LYS A 69 -36.08 -10.96 3.99
C LYS A 69 -35.16 -9.87 3.42
N ASP A 70 -34.05 -9.58 4.10
CA ASP A 70 -33.04 -8.63 3.64
C ASP A 70 -32.35 -9.13 2.35
N PHE A 71 -32.11 -10.45 2.22
CA PHE A 71 -31.59 -11.06 0.99
C PHE A 71 -32.57 -11.01 -0.19
N ASN A 72 -33.87 -11.23 0.05
CA ASN A 72 -34.88 -11.17 -1.02
C ASN A 72 -35.11 -9.72 -1.50
N TYR A 73 -34.95 -8.72 -0.61
CA TYR A 73 -34.97 -7.31 -0.99
C TYR A 73 -33.77 -6.95 -1.87
N ASP A 74 -32.57 -7.42 -1.52
CA ASP A 74 -31.33 -7.23 -2.30
C ASP A 74 -31.34 -7.93 -3.67
N ILE A 75 -32.02 -9.08 -3.81
CA ILE A 75 -32.21 -9.76 -5.10
C ILE A 75 -33.19 -8.99 -6.01
N GLN A 76 -34.23 -8.36 -5.44
CA GLN A 76 -35.22 -7.61 -6.21
C GLN A 76 -34.78 -6.19 -6.57
N HIS A 77 -33.81 -5.60 -5.85
CA HIS A 77 -33.35 -4.21 -6.05
C HIS A 77 -31.92 -4.08 -6.60
N PHE A 78 -31.29 -5.17 -7.04
CA PHE A 78 -30.02 -5.12 -7.77
C PHE A 78 -30.27 -4.83 -9.26
N PRO A 79 -29.93 -3.65 -9.80
CA PRO A 79 -29.92 -3.46 -11.24
C PRO A 79 -28.76 -4.26 -11.84
N ILE A 80 -29.12 -5.23 -12.67
CA ILE A 80 -28.23 -6.08 -13.46
C ILE A 80 -27.34 -5.20 -14.35
N TYR A 81 -26.03 -5.19 -14.12
CA TYR A 81 -25.06 -4.75 -15.14
C TYR A 81 -24.06 -5.87 -15.45
N LYS A 82 -24.40 -6.60 -16.52
CA LYS A 82 -23.50 -7.32 -17.43
C LYS A 82 -22.24 -6.48 -17.75
N LYS A 83 -21.12 -7.17 -18.00
CA LYS A 83 -19.78 -6.68 -18.44
C LYS A 83 -18.73 -6.44 -17.34
N PHE A 84 -18.34 -7.48 -16.62
CA PHE A 84 -17.04 -7.49 -15.94
C PHE A 84 -16.05 -8.54 -16.45
N ASP A 85 -16.42 -9.40 -17.41
CA ASP A 85 -15.65 -10.62 -17.68
C ASP A 85 -15.02 -10.78 -19.07
N ASP A 86 -15.18 -9.85 -20.01
CA ASP A 86 -14.53 -9.99 -21.32
C ASP A 86 -13.51 -8.87 -21.55
N LEU A 87 -12.24 -9.23 -21.71
CA LEU A 87 -11.36 -8.75 -22.78
C LEU A 87 -10.03 -9.52 -22.82
N TYR A 88 -10.10 -10.57 -23.64
CA TYR A 88 -9.14 -11.36 -24.41
C TYR A 88 -7.62 -11.05 -24.42
N PHE A 89 -6.92 -12.18 -24.55
CA PHE A 89 -5.52 -12.44 -24.84
C PHE A 89 -5.08 -11.93 -26.22
N ASP A 90 -3.83 -11.44 -26.30
CA ASP A 90 -2.91 -11.76 -27.39
C ASP A 90 -1.46 -11.60 -26.92
N GLU A 91 -0.62 -12.58 -27.25
CA GLU A 91 0.81 -12.64 -26.95
C GLU A 91 1.60 -12.24 -28.19
N SER A 92 2.18 -11.04 -28.19
CA SER A 92 3.52 -10.84 -28.76
C SER A 92 4.06 -9.42 -28.50
N ILE A 93 5.39 -9.37 -28.49
CA ILE A 93 6.30 -8.21 -28.57
C ILE A 93 6.78 -7.61 -27.23
N TYR A 94 8.00 -8.04 -26.90
CA TYR A 94 8.93 -7.59 -25.86
C TYR A 94 9.20 -6.07 -25.89
N TYR A 95 9.11 -5.40 -24.74
CA TYR A 95 10.09 -4.44 -24.18
C TYR A 95 9.69 -4.09 -22.72
N ARG A 96 10.60 -4.29 -21.75
CA ARG A 96 10.33 -4.14 -20.29
C ARG A 96 9.99 -2.69 -19.90
N LYS A 97 8.73 -2.43 -19.55
CA LYS A 97 8.27 -1.21 -18.84
C LYS A 97 7.44 -1.56 -17.61
N LYS A 98 7.91 -1.15 -16.41
CA LYS A 98 7.34 -1.37 -15.05
C LYS A 98 5.94 -0.73 -14.91
N ARG A 99 4.96 -1.22 -14.09
CA ARG A 99 3.54 -0.72 -14.09
C ARG A 99 2.75 -0.60 -12.76
N LYS A 100 2.10 0.55 -12.41
CA LYS A 100 1.52 0.98 -11.07
C LYS A 100 0.14 1.71 -11.12
N VAL A 101 -0.31 2.23 -12.27
CA VAL A 101 -1.57 2.99 -12.47
C VAL A 101 -2.29 2.46 -13.70
N MET A 102 -3.62 2.46 -13.75
CA MET A 102 -4.36 2.14 -14.97
C MET A 102 -3.97 3.07 -16.12
N ARG A 103 -3.69 2.51 -17.31
CA ARG A 103 -3.17 3.26 -18.47
C ARG A 103 -4.27 3.95 -19.28
N ASP A 104 -5.49 3.41 -19.25
CA ASP A 104 -6.61 3.89 -20.07
C ASP A 104 -6.94 5.37 -19.75
N LEU A 105 -6.71 6.24 -20.73
CA LEU A 105 -6.98 7.67 -20.61
C LEU A 105 -8.48 7.96 -20.42
N ASN A 106 -9.37 7.06 -20.86
CA ASN A 106 -10.80 7.21 -20.66
C ASN A 106 -11.20 7.07 -19.18
N LYS A 107 -10.35 6.44 -18.37
CA LYS A 107 -10.51 6.29 -16.92
C LYS A 107 -9.93 7.46 -16.12
N LYS A 108 -9.37 8.47 -16.78
CA LYS A 108 -9.01 9.72 -16.09
C LYS A 108 -10.25 10.50 -15.72
N TRP A 109 -10.20 11.07 -14.52
CA TRP A 109 -11.15 12.07 -14.08
C TRP A 109 -10.91 13.42 -14.76
N ILE A 110 -11.99 14.16 -14.96
CA ILE A 110 -11.97 15.57 -15.35
C ILE A 110 -12.12 16.39 -14.07
N PHE A 111 -11.33 17.45 -13.95
CA PHE A 111 -11.29 18.28 -12.74
C PHE A 111 -12.17 19.53 -12.88
N PRO A 112 -12.82 19.97 -11.79
CA PRO A 112 -12.86 19.34 -10.47
C PRO A 112 -13.71 18.05 -10.48
N ILE A 113 -13.28 17.06 -9.70
CA ILE A 113 -14.04 15.83 -9.42
C ILE A 113 -15.17 16.20 -8.47
N VAL A 114 -16.41 16.10 -8.94
CA VAL A 114 -17.56 16.30 -8.06
C VAL A 114 -17.69 15.10 -7.13
N TYR A 115 -17.77 15.37 -5.83
CA TYR A 115 -17.93 14.33 -4.82
C TYR A 115 -19.11 14.57 -3.89
N GLU A 116 -19.61 13.46 -3.32
CA GLU A 116 -20.70 13.44 -2.35
C GLU A 116 -20.34 12.48 -1.21
N ILE A 117 -20.80 12.76 0.00
CA ILE A 117 -20.63 11.90 1.17
C ILE A 117 -22.03 11.49 1.61
N GLU A 118 -22.26 10.20 1.83
CA GLU A 118 -23.54 9.73 2.36
C GLU A 118 -23.80 10.34 3.74
N LYS A 119 -24.95 11.00 3.87
CA LYS A 119 -25.34 11.75 5.07
C LYS A 119 -25.41 10.84 6.29
N ASP A 120 -24.94 11.34 7.44
CA ASP A 120 -25.04 10.70 8.76
C ASP A 120 -24.33 9.33 8.89
N LYS A 121 -23.53 8.92 7.88
CA LYS A 121 -22.76 7.66 7.91
C LYS A 121 -21.27 7.84 8.10
N PHE A 122 -20.76 9.05 7.93
CA PHE A 122 -19.33 9.36 7.90
C PHE A 122 -18.99 10.58 8.73
N ASN A 123 -17.78 10.60 9.27
CA ASN A 123 -17.15 11.85 9.67
C ASN A 123 -16.70 12.61 8.41
N GLU A 124 -17.47 13.63 8.00
CA GLU A 124 -17.15 14.42 6.80
C GLU A 124 -15.76 15.07 6.89
N THR A 125 -15.33 15.50 8.08
CA THR A 125 -14.01 16.12 8.30
C THR A 125 -12.89 15.18 7.84
N LEU A 126 -12.98 13.89 8.16
CA LEU A 126 -11.99 12.90 7.76
C LEU A 126 -11.85 12.82 6.23
N ILE A 127 -12.97 12.75 5.52
CA ILE A 127 -12.97 12.64 4.06
C ILE A 127 -12.44 13.95 3.44
N ASN A 128 -12.92 15.09 3.94
CA ASN A 128 -12.51 16.41 3.44
C ASN A 128 -11.01 16.64 3.61
N GLU A 129 -10.43 16.30 4.77
CA GLU A 129 -9.00 16.40 5.02
C GLU A 129 -8.18 15.48 4.09
N VAL A 130 -8.66 14.25 3.82
CA VAL A 130 -8.01 13.33 2.86
C VAL A 130 -8.01 13.94 1.46
N LEU A 131 -9.16 14.45 1.00
CA LEU A 131 -9.28 15.09 -0.30
C LEU A 131 -8.37 16.32 -0.38
N GLN A 132 -8.38 17.18 0.64
CA GLN A 132 -7.51 18.35 0.72
C GLN A 132 -6.02 17.97 0.67
N THR A 133 -5.62 16.86 1.30
CA THR A 133 -4.25 16.36 1.22
C THR A 133 -3.87 15.99 -0.21
N ILE A 134 -4.79 15.36 -0.95
CA ILE A 134 -4.58 15.06 -2.37
C ILE A 134 -4.46 16.35 -3.18
N GLU A 135 -5.28 17.37 -2.91
CA GLU A 135 -5.19 18.68 -3.58
C GLU A 135 -3.88 19.41 -3.28
N ASN A 136 -3.37 19.30 -2.06
CA ASN A 136 -2.09 19.91 -1.64
C ASN A 136 -0.86 19.22 -2.26
N GLU A 137 -0.97 17.92 -2.51
CA GLU A 137 0.11 17.10 -3.07
C GLU A 137 0.04 16.95 -4.59
N THR A 138 -1.08 17.31 -5.22
CA THR A 138 -1.32 17.09 -6.65
C THR A 138 -2.08 18.26 -7.32
N CYS A 139 -2.24 18.20 -8.64
CA CYS A 139 -3.13 19.11 -9.39
C CYS A 139 -4.60 18.67 -9.40
N ILE A 140 -4.94 17.53 -8.79
CA ILE A 140 -6.31 17.02 -8.72
C ILE A 140 -7.12 17.99 -7.86
N ARG A 141 -8.36 18.26 -8.27
CA ARG A 141 -9.28 19.16 -7.55
C ARG A 141 -10.60 18.46 -7.32
N PHE A 142 -11.22 18.73 -6.18
CA PHE A 142 -12.50 18.19 -5.77
C PHE A 142 -13.50 19.32 -5.54
N ALA A 143 -14.78 19.06 -5.83
CA ALA A 143 -15.87 19.99 -5.54
C ALA A 143 -17.00 19.22 -4.88
N LYS A 144 -17.47 19.68 -3.71
CA LYS A 144 -18.63 19.06 -3.05
C LYS A 144 -19.87 19.29 -3.92
N ARG A 145 -20.68 18.25 -4.10
CA ARG A 145 -21.91 18.32 -4.90
C ARG A 145 -22.86 19.40 -4.38
N ASN A 146 -23.38 20.22 -5.28
CA ASN A 146 -24.38 21.25 -5.05
C ASN A 146 -25.47 21.21 -6.15
N ALA A 147 -26.48 22.07 -6.01
CA ALA A 147 -27.65 22.09 -6.90
C ALA A 147 -27.33 22.52 -8.36
N THR A 148 -26.16 23.12 -8.63
CA THR A 148 -25.78 23.62 -9.96
C THR A 148 -24.91 22.63 -10.74
N ASN A 149 -24.52 21.49 -10.15
CA ASN A 149 -23.77 20.46 -10.87
C ASN A 149 -24.62 19.81 -11.97
N LYS A 150 -24.03 19.67 -13.16
CA LYS A 150 -24.65 19.10 -14.35
C LYS A 150 -25.07 17.64 -14.12
N SER A 151 -26.30 17.28 -14.53
CA SER A 151 -26.87 15.93 -14.37
C SER A 151 -26.06 14.79 -15.04
N TYR A 152 -25.21 15.08 -16.02
CA TYR A 152 -24.45 14.07 -16.77
C TYR A 152 -23.00 13.86 -16.31
N GLN A 153 -22.56 14.55 -15.26
CA GLN A 153 -21.21 14.35 -14.71
C GLN A 153 -21.19 13.17 -13.76
N THR A 154 -20.25 12.23 -13.95
CA THR A 154 -20.02 11.15 -12.98
C THR A 154 -19.64 11.75 -11.62
N VAL A 155 -20.37 11.40 -10.56
CA VAL A 155 -20.13 11.88 -9.18
C VAL A 155 -19.39 10.80 -8.39
N LEU A 156 -18.31 11.15 -7.70
CA LEU A 156 -17.63 10.23 -6.78
C LEU A 156 -18.34 10.25 -5.42
N LYS A 157 -18.95 9.15 -4.98
CA LYS A 157 -19.70 9.13 -3.72
C LYS A 157 -19.12 8.16 -2.70
N TYR A 158 -18.93 8.63 -1.47
CA TYR A 158 -18.56 7.79 -0.34
C TYR A 158 -19.82 7.18 0.29
N PHE A 159 -19.89 5.84 0.30
CA PHE A 159 -21.04 5.05 0.77
C PHE A 159 -20.66 4.09 1.89
N LEU A 160 -21.57 3.90 2.85
CA LEU A 160 -21.42 2.87 3.87
C LEU A 160 -21.57 1.50 3.20
N GLY A 161 -20.48 0.72 3.18
CA GLY A 161 -20.44 -0.61 2.58
C GLY A 161 -20.26 -1.72 3.60
N THR A 162 -20.45 -2.96 3.15
CA THR A 162 -20.10 -4.19 3.88
C THR A 162 -18.64 -4.59 3.69
N THR A 163 -17.98 -4.05 2.66
CA THR A 163 -16.55 -4.20 2.36
C THR A 163 -15.96 -2.85 1.95
N CYS A 164 -14.63 -2.74 2.00
CA CYS A 164 -13.91 -1.53 1.61
C CYS A 164 -13.38 -1.75 0.20
N VAL A 165 -13.92 -1.01 -0.76
CA VAL A 165 -13.62 -1.22 -2.18
C VAL A 165 -13.97 0.01 -3.01
N SER A 166 -13.19 0.19 -4.08
CA SER A 166 -13.37 1.23 -5.07
C SER A 166 -12.91 0.74 -6.44
N TYR A 167 -13.52 1.29 -7.49
CA TYR A 167 -13.11 1.00 -8.87
C TYR A 167 -11.75 1.62 -9.19
N TYR A 168 -10.98 0.99 -10.08
CA TYR A 168 -9.74 1.57 -10.58
C TYR A 168 -10.02 2.63 -11.66
N GLY A 169 -9.90 3.90 -11.27
CA GLY A 169 -10.13 5.05 -12.14
C GLY A 169 -11.63 5.38 -12.33
N ARG A 170 -11.89 6.41 -13.12
CA ARG A 170 -13.25 6.85 -13.47
C ARG A 170 -13.97 5.81 -14.33
N GLN A 171 -15.15 5.41 -13.89
CA GLN A 171 -16.10 4.65 -14.67
C GLN A 171 -16.99 5.64 -15.43
N ARG A 172 -17.19 5.42 -16.75
CA ARG A 172 -18.07 6.28 -17.58
C ARG A 172 -19.54 5.94 -17.35
N LEU A 173 -19.98 6.00 -16.09
CA LEU A 173 -21.37 5.87 -15.69
C LEU A 173 -22.05 7.24 -15.88
N LYS A 174 -23.33 7.23 -16.29
CA LYS A 174 -24.18 8.44 -16.35
C LYS A 174 -24.66 8.90 -14.96
N ASP A 175 -24.04 8.43 -13.88
CA ASP A 175 -24.48 8.62 -12.50
C ASP A 175 -23.29 8.54 -11.52
N VAL A 176 -23.54 8.13 -10.28
CA VAL A 176 -22.59 8.00 -9.19
C VAL A 176 -21.63 6.79 -9.36
N GLN A 177 -20.35 7.03 -9.10
CA GLN A 177 -19.34 6.00 -8.83
C GLN A 177 -19.08 5.93 -7.31
N GLY A 178 -19.35 4.78 -6.70
CA GLY A 178 -19.17 4.56 -5.28
C GLY A 178 -17.73 4.26 -4.86
N ILE A 179 -17.30 4.86 -3.75
CA ILE A 179 -16.27 4.37 -2.83
C ILE A 179 -17.00 3.78 -1.63
N PHE A 180 -16.90 2.47 -1.45
CA PHE A 180 -17.58 1.78 -0.35
C PHE A 180 -16.62 1.63 0.82
N LEU A 181 -17.06 2.01 2.01
CA LEU A 181 -16.28 1.96 3.24
C LEU A 181 -17.11 1.34 4.35
N THR A 182 -16.58 0.31 5.01
CA THR A 182 -17.14 -0.16 6.29
C THR A 182 -16.82 0.83 7.41
N LYS A 183 -17.51 0.71 8.56
CA LYS A 183 -17.16 1.47 9.78
C LYS A 183 -15.68 1.33 10.17
N ALA A 184 -15.10 0.14 10.01
CA ALA A 184 -13.68 -0.11 10.31
C ALA A 184 -12.71 0.57 9.34
N CYS A 185 -13.15 0.90 8.13
CA CYS A 185 -12.36 1.60 7.12
C CYS A 185 -12.52 3.12 7.16
N GLN A 186 -13.32 3.67 8.07
CA GLN A 186 -13.42 5.11 8.29
C GLN A 186 -12.23 5.63 9.11
N ASN A 187 -11.02 5.37 8.62
CA ASN A 187 -9.77 5.89 9.11
C ASN A 187 -8.97 6.46 7.95
N TRP A 188 -8.03 7.36 8.25
CA TRP A 188 -7.26 8.10 7.26
C TRP A 188 -6.67 7.21 6.16
N ARG A 189 -5.97 6.14 6.57
CA ARG A 189 -5.25 5.21 5.70
C ARG A 189 -6.19 4.56 4.69
N ASN A 190 -7.34 4.07 5.11
CA ASN A 190 -8.25 3.33 4.24
C ASN A 190 -9.05 4.28 3.34
N VAL A 191 -9.44 5.46 3.83
CA VAL A 191 -10.11 6.47 2.99
C VAL A 191 -9.20 6.93 1.84
N ILE A 192 -7.93 7.23 2.13
CA ILE A 192 -6.98 7.62 1.06
C ILE A 192 -6.68 6.46 0.11
N HIS A 193 -6.59 5.22 0.62
CA HIS A 193 -6.38 4.03 -0.20
C HIS A 193 -7.51 3.81 -1.22
N GLU A 194 -8.77 3.82 -0.78
CA GLU A 194 -9.91 3.64 -1.69
C GLU A 194 -10.09 4.84 -2.64
N THR A 195 -9.75 6.04 -2.18
CA THR A 195 -9.73 7.23 -3.04
C THR A 195 -8.63 7.11 -4.12
N PHE A 196 -7.46 6.56 -3.79
CA PHE A 196 -6.40 6.28 -4.76
C PHE A 196 -6.79 5.23 -5.79
N HIS A 197 -7.55 4.20 -5.39
CA HIS A 197 -8.19 3.30 -6.34
C HIS A 197 -9.11 4.06 -7.29
N ALA A 198 -10.01 4.91 -6.78
CA ALA A 198 -10.91 5.73 -7.62
C ALA A 198 -10.13 6.62 -8.59
N LEU A 199 -8.94 7.08 -8.21
CA LEU A 199 -8.05 7.88 -9.05
C LEU A 199 -7.19 7.05 -10.03
N GLY A 200 -7.21 5.72 -9.94
CA GLY A 200 -6.60 4.80 -10.90
C GLY A 200 -5.36 4.05 -10.41
N LEU A 201 -4.93 4.25 -9.16
CA LEU A 201 -3.84 3.44 -8.59
C LEU A 201 -4.32 2.01 -8.36
N ILE A 202 -3.46 1.05 -8.68
CA ILE A 202 -3.67 -0.35 -8.32
C ILE A 202 -2.90 -0.69 -7.05
N HIS A 203 -3.15 -1.86 -6.49
CA HIS A 203 -2.32 -2.37 -5.41
C HIS A 203 -0.86 -2.55 -5.86
N GLU A 204 0.09 -2.21 -4.99
CA GLU A 204 1.53 -2.29 -5.30
C GLU A 204 1.97 -3.76 -5.47
N GLN A 205 1.40 -4.70 -4.70
CA GLN A 205 1.68 -6.13 -4.91
C GLN A 205 1.00 -6.73 -6.15
N ALA A 206 0.06 -6.02 -6.78
CA ALA A 206 -0.57 -6.45 -8.02
C ALA A 206 0.21 -6.00 -9.27
N ARG A 207 1.31 -5.26 -9.11
CA ARG A 207 2.16 -4.86 -10.24
C ARG A 207 2.69 -6.09 -10.99
N TYR A 208 2.75 -6.03 -12.31
CA TYR A 208 3.23 -7.16 -13.09
C TYR A 208 4.70 -7.54 -12.80
N ASP A 209 5.51 -6.60 -12.31
CA ASP A 209 6.93 -6.79 -11.99
C ASP A 209 7.18 -7.15 -10.52
N ARG A 210 6.12 -7.38 -9.72
CA ARG A 210 6.20 -7.63 -8.27
C ARG A 210 7.06 -8.84 -7.89
N ASP A 211 7.12 -9.87 -8.72
CA ASP A 211 7.91 -11.09 -8.42
C ASP A 211 9.44 -10.87 -8.45
N ASN A 212 9.91 -9.68 -8.85
CA ASN A 212 11.31 -9.27 -8.66
C ASN A 212 11.60 -8.75 -7.25
N TYR A 213 10.56 -8.44 -6.47
CA TYR A 213 10.63 -7.70 -5.21
C TYR A 213 10.04 -8.48 -4.05
N VAL A 214 8.98 -9.25 -4.31
CA VAL A 214 8.29 -10.08 -3.32
C VAL A 214 8.03 -11.49 -3.85
N THR A 215 7.80 -12.43 -2.95
CA THR A 215 7.33 -13.79 -3.20
C THR A 215 5.96 -13.95 -2.58
N ILE A 216 5.01 -14.52 -3.34
CA ILE A 216 3.68 -14.87 -2.83
C ILE A 216 3.71 -16.32 -2.34
N ASN A 217 3.44 -16.53 -1.06
CA ASN A 217 3.36 -17.85 -0.45
C ASN A 217 1.94 -18.39 -0.60
N TRP A 218 1.63 -18.92 -1.78
CA TRP A 218 0.26 -19.34 -2.13
C TRP A 218 -0.35 -20.34 -1.13
N GLY A 219 0.43 -21.28 -0.61
CA GLY A 219 -0.02 -22.25 0.39
C GLY A 219 -0.40 -21.66 1.75
N ASN A 220 0.00 -20.41 2.04
CA ASN A 220 -0.35 -19.71 3.27
C ASN A 220 -1.64 -18.89 3.14
N ILE A 221 -2.22 -18.80 1.94
CA ILE A 221 -3.40 -17.97 1.67
C ILE A 221 -4.68 -18.73 2.05
N ILE A 222 -5.63 -18.04 2.66
CA ILE A 222 -6.98 -18.57 2.91
C ILE A 222 -7.62 -19.01 1.59
N ARG A 223 -8.11 -20.25 1.55
CA ARG A 223 -8.73 -20.85 0.37
C ARG A 223 -9.85 -19.96 -0.19
N GLY A 224 -9.79 -19.64 -1.48
CA GLY A 224 -10.73 -18.76 -2.18
C GLY A 224 -10.32 -17.28 -2.23
N CYS A 225 -9.26 -16.89 -1.52
CA CYS A 225 -8.73 -15.52 -1.51
C CYS A 225 -7.50 -15.33 -2.42
N GLU A 226 -7.06 -16.36 -3.13
CA GLU A 226 -5.87 -16.36 -4.00
C GLU A 226 -5.96 -15.28 -5.08
N LYS A 227 -7.16 -15.03 -5.60
CA LYS A 227 -7.41 -13.98 -6.61
C LYS A 227 -6.98 -12.58 -6.18
N ASN A 228 -6.94 -12.30 -4.87
CA ASN A 228 -6.49 -10.99 -4.34
C ASN A 228 -4.99 -10.73 -4.56
N PHE A 229 -4.23 -11.77 -4.93
CA PHE A 229 -2.80 -11.71 -5.21
C PHE A 229 -2.50 -11.80 -6.69
N ASN A 230 -3.52 -11.80 -7.56
CA ASN A 230 -3.29 -11.81 -9.00
C ASN A 230 -2.57 -10.53 -9.45
N LYS A 231 -1.64 -10.68 -10.40
CA LYS A 231 -1.01 -9.54 -11.07
C LYS A 231 -2.03 -8.93 -12.02
N ILE A 232 -2.04 -7.60 -12.10
CA ILE A 232 -2.81 -6.90 -13.13
C ILE A 232 -1.98 -6.88 -14.41
N ASN A 233 -2.65 -7.12 -15.55
CA ASN A 233 -1.98 -7.17 -16.83
C ASN A 233 -1.22 -5.86 -17.08
N SER A 234 -0.02 -6.09 -17.59
CA SER A 234 0.90 -5.07 -17.98
C SER A 234 0.27 -4.13 -19.05
N VAL A 235 -0.43 -4.63 -20.07
CA VAL A 235 -1.04 -3.78 -21.11
C VAL A 235 -1.97 -2.70 -20.53
N LEU A 236 -2.67 -3.02 -19.44
CA LEU A 236 -3.66 -2.17 -18.80
C LEU A 236 -3.08 -1.15 -17.81
N THR A 237 -1.77 -1.20 -17.53
CA THR A 237 -1.15 -0.41 -16.45
C THR A 237 0.14 0.31 -16.89
N SER A 238 0.55 1.35 -16.15
CA SER A 238 1.78 2.17 -16.32
C SER A 238 2.40 2.50 -14.97
N THR A 239 3.73 2.42 -14.77
CA THR A 239 4.35 2.79 -13.47
C THR A 239 4.77 4.23 -13.52
N TYR A 240 4.87 4.77 -14.73
CA TYR A 240 5.70 5.93 -15.00
C TYR A 240 7.17 5.72 -14.59
N ASN A 241 7.65 4.48 -14.75
CA ASN A 241 9.00 4.02 -14.39
C ASN A 241 9.36 4.18 -12.90
N LEU A 242 8.35 4.20 -12.02
CA LEU A 242 8.55 4.21 -10.57
C LEU A 242 9.04 2.85 -10.06
N SER A 243 10.01 2.89 -9.16
CA SER A 243 10.50 1.72 -8.43
C SER A 243 9.39 1.09 -7.57
N TYR A 244 9.54 -0.19 -7.24
CA TYR A 244 8.61 -0.89 -6.33
C TYR A 244 8.73 -0.32 -4.92
N ASP A 245 7.61 0.11 -4.34
CA ASP A 245 7.60 0.75 -3.04
C ASP A 245 6.93 -0.13 -1.98
N TYR A 246 7.75 -0.88 -1.25
CA TYR A 246 7.33 -1.77 -0.17
C TYR A 246 6.42 -1.07 0.85
N GLY A 247 6.67 0.21 1.14
CA GLY A 247 5.91 0.98 2.13
C GLY A 247 4.70 1.72 1.57
N SER A 248 4.31 1.53 0.30
CA SER A 248 3.14 2.20 -0.27
C SER A 248 1.87 1.93 0.54
N VAL A 249 1.00 2.93 0.67
CA VAL A 249 -0.33 2.72 1.25
C VAL A 249 -1.17 1.75 0.41
N MET A 250 -0.82 1.59 -0.87
CA MET A 250 -1.41 0.66 -1.82
C MET A 250 -0.81 -0.75 -1.74
N HIS A 251 0.17 -1.00 -0.86
CA HIS A 251 0.75 -2.32 -0.66
C HIS A 251 0.02 -3.07 0.46
N TYR A 252 -0.26 -4.36 0.27
CA TYR A 252 -0.76 -5.24 1.33
C TYR A 252 0.24 -5.45 2.47
N TYR A 253 -0.26 -5.82 3.63
CA TYR A 253 0.60 -6.26 4.74
C TYR A 253 1.17 -7.67 4.46
N PRO A 254 2.25 -8.08 5.15
CA PRO A 254 2.86 -9.39 4.94
C PRO A 254 1.92 -10.59 5.15
N TYR A 255 0.94 -10.44 6.04
CA TYR A 255 0.02 -11.47 6.52
C TYR A 255 -1.41 -11.27 6.01
N SER A 256 -1.63 -10.37 5.05
CA SER A 256 -2.95 -10.17 4.43
C SER A 256 -3.46 -11.50 3.90
N TRP A 257 -4.70 -11.89 4.26
CA TRP A 257 -5.32 -13.16 3.87
C TRP A 257 -4.54 -14.44 4.27
N GLY A 258 -3.68 -14.36 5.29
CA GLY A 258 -2.90 -15.49 5.78
C GLY A 258 -3.69 -16.41 6.71
N ILE A 259 -3.53 -17.72 6.54
CA ILE A 259 -4.02 -18.74 7.48
C ILE A 259 -3.27 -18.56 8.80
N ASN A 260 -3.99 -18.36 9.92
CA ASN A 260 -3.40 -18.15 11.25
C ASN A 260 -2.31 -17.06 11.29
N ASN A 261 -2.51 -15.95 10.56
CA ASN A 261 -1.55 -14.87 10.40
C ASN A 261 -0.21 -15.26 9.75
N ALA A 262 -0.17 -16.36 8.99
CA ALA A 262 1.00 -16.75 8.22
C ALA A 262 1.37 -15.69 7.18
N ILE A 263 2.66 -15.59 6.87
CA ILE A 263 3.19 -14.64 5.87
C ILE A 263 2.76 -15.12 4.48
N THR A 264 1.90 -14.35 3.81
CA THR A 264 1.47 -14.55 2.42
C THR A 264 2.34 -13.79 1.43
N ILE A 265 2.95 -12.68 1.85
CA ILE A 265 3.85 -11.86 1.02
C ILE A 265 5.19 -11.70 1.75
N ALA A 266 6.25 -12.30 1.21
CA ALA A 266 7.61 -12.17 1.71
C ALA A 266 8.42 -11.27 0.77
N PRO A 267 9.10 -10.21 1.24
CA PRO A 267 10.02 -9.46 0.38
C PRO A 267 11.26 -10.30 0.09
N LYS A 268 11.87 -10.10 -1.09
CA LYS A 268 13.17 -10.74 -1.41
C LYS A 268 14.34 -10.16 -0.62
N ASP A 269 14.11 -9.04 0.04
CA ASP A 269 15.06 -8.38 0.92
C ASP A 269 14.42 -8.33 2.32
N ASP A 270 14.74 -9.31 3.16
CA ASP A 270 14.00 -9.64 4.38
C ASP A 270 13.86 -8.48 5.37
N ILE A 271 14.78 -7.52 5.37
CA ILE A 271 14.69 -6.34 6.24
C ILE A 271 13.47 -5.47 5.92
N TYR A 272 12.88 -5.61 4.72
CA TYR A 272 11.65 -4.93 4.32
C TYR A 272 10.37 -5.59 4.84
N LEU A 273 10.42 -6.73 5.54
CA LEU A 273 9.23 -7.46 5.94
C LEU A 273 8.25 -6.58 6.74
N SER A 274 8.74 -5.87 7.75
CA SER A 274 7.91 -4.94 8.54
C SER A 274 7.64 -3.60 7.85
N THR A 275 8.16 -3.39 6.64
CA THR A 275 7.90 -2.20 5.80
C THR A 275 6.70 -2.39 4.88
N LEU A 276 6.36 -3.65 4.53
CA LEU A 276 5.26 -3.95 3.61
C LEU A 276 3.95 -3.32 4.09
N GLY A 277 3.38 -2.43 3.26
CA GLY A 277 2.10 -1.76 3.52
C GLY A 277 2.09 -0.83 4.75
N SER A 278 3.25 -0.55 5.35
CA SER A 278 3.38 -0.01 6.70
C SER A 278 3.06 1.48 6.86
N SER A 279 2.76 2.18 5.76
CA SER A 279 2.43 3.60 5.84
C SER A 279 0.97 3.79 6.27
N ASP A 280 0.79 4.55 7.35
CA ASP A 280 -0.52 4.98 7.86
C ASP A 280 -1.17 6.08 6.97
N THR A 281 -0.41 6.61 6.00
CA THR A 281 -0.83 7.61 5.01
C THR A 281 -0.13 7.36 3.67
N ALA A 282 -0.56 8.05 2.62
CA ALA A 282 0.07 8.01 1.31
C ALA A 282 1.54 8.47 1.37
N ASN A 283 2.41 7.74 0.67
CA ASN A 283 3.83 8.08 0.64
C ASN A 283 4.18 8.95 -0.59
N PHE A 284 5.44 9.40 -0.63
CA PHE A 284 5.96 10.25 -1.71
C PHE A 284 5.70 9.67 -3.12
N ASN A 285 5.90 8.37 -3.30
CA ASN A 285 5.75 7.73 -4.60
C ASN A 285 4.31 7.39 -4.98
N ASP A 286 3.38 7.41 -4.01
CA ASP A 286 1.94 7.30 -4.28
C ASP A 286 1.44 8.61 -4.92
N PHE A 287 1.77 9.77 -4.32
CA PHE A 287 1.47 11.08 -4.93
C PHE A 287 2.24 11.33 -6.22
N LYS A 288 3.51 10.90 -6.31
CA LYS A 288 4.28 10.98 -7.55
C LYS A 288 3.60 10.22 -8.68
N ALA A 289 3.02 9.04 -8.41
CA ALA A 289 2.31 8.27 -9.41
C ALA A 289 1.08 9.03 -9.94
N LEU A 290 0.29 9.63 -9.05
CA LEU A 290 -0.84 10.48 -9.45
C LEU A 290 -0.41 11.72 -10.23
N ASN A 291 0.68 12.38 -9.82
CA ASN A 291 1.19 13.56 -10.52
C ASN A 291 1.72 13.24 -11.91
N LEU A 292 2.40 12.10 -12.07
CA LEU A 292 2.81 11.62 -13.40
C LEU A 292 1.60 11.18 -14.24
N HIS A 293 0.50 10.79 -13.62
CA HIS A 293 -0.72 10.42 -14.33
C HIS A 293 -1.57 11.64 -14.74
N TYR A 294 -1.78 12.61 -13.85
CA TYR A 294 -2.74 13.71 -14.05
C TYR A 294 -2.10 15.07 -14.34
N CYS A 295 -0.85 15.31 -13.91
CA CYS A 295 -0.34 16.68 -13.72
C CYS A 295 0.84 17.05 -14.61
N GLN A 296 1.13 16.25 -15.65
CA GLN A 296 2.32 16.45 -16.49
C GLN A 296 2.36 17.81 -17.22
N ASN A 297 1.20 18.41 -17.49
CA ASN A 297 1.08 19.64 -18.29
C ASN A 297 0.79 20.90 -17.45
N GLN A 298 0.94 20.86 -16.12
CA GLN A 298 0.60 21.98 -15.24
C GLN A 298 1.62 23.12 -15.27
N CYS A 299 2.89 22.80 -15.56
CA CYS A 299 3.98 23.76 -15.52
C CYS A 299 4.54 24.02 -16.92
N SER A 300 4.42 25.25 -17.41
CA SER A 300 4.94 25.64 -18.73
C SER A 300 6.47 25.58 -18.81
N LYS A 301 7.17 25.78 -17.68
CA LYS A 301 8.63 25.68 -17.58
C LYS A 301 9.01 24.51 -16.68
N SER A 302 9.84 23.61 -17.19
CA SER A 302 10.34 22.47 -16.42
C SER A 302 11.59 22.84 -15.61
N ILE A 303 11.64 22.39 -14.35
CA ILE A 303 12.84 22.48 -13.51
C ILE A 303 13.42 21.09 -13.22
N LYS A 304 14.75 21.00 -13.17
CA LYS A 304 15.44 19.72 -12.93
C LYS A 304 15.58 19.41 -11.44
N CYS A 305 14.62 18.66 -10.92
CA CYS A 305 14.64 18.12 -9.56
C CYS A 305 15.74 17.06 -9.36
N LYS A 306 16.27 16.95 -8.13
CA LYS A 306 17.35 15.99 -7.78
C LYS A 306 16.86 14.91 -6.83
N ASN A 307 17.66 13.86 -6.65
CA ASN A 307 17.35 12.74 -5.74
C ASN A 307 15.97 12.11 -6.00
N PHE A 308 15.61 11.89 -7.27
CA PHE A 308 14.33 11.31 -7.69
C PHE A 308 13.09 12.14 -7.31
N ALA A 309 13.27 13.40 -6.91
CA ALA A 309 12.19 14.36 -6.74
C ALA A 309 11.48 14.70 -8.06
N TYR A 310 10.30 15.32 -7.97
CA TYR A 310 9.53 15.80 -9.12
C TYR A 310 9.04 17.23 -8.89
N GLN A 311 8.73 17.94 -9.97
CA GLN A 311 8.27 19.33 -9.91
C GLN A 311 6.91 19.40 -9.22
N ASN A 312 6.73 20.36 -8.32
CA ASN A 312 5.48 20.54 -7.61
C ASN A 312 4.42 21.11 -8.60
N PRO A 313 3.32 20.40 -8.86
CA PRO A 313 2.30 20.88 -9.80
C PRO A 313 1.55 22.11 -9.30
N ASN A 314 1.51 22.35 -7.98
CA ASN A 314 0.85 23.51 -7.37
C ASN A 314 1.79 24.72 -7.23
N ASN A 315 3.10 24.51 -7.43
CA ASN A 315 4.09 25.59 -7.42
C ASN A 315 5.27 25.20 -8.31
N CYS A 316 5.19 25.60 -9.58
CA CYS A 316 6.14 25.22 -10.62
C CYS A 316 7.58 25.69 -10.37
N LYS A 317 7.84 26.54 -9.36
CA LYS A 317 9.19 27.00 -9.02
C LYS A 317 9.92 26.07 -8.05
N VAL A 318 9.24 25.11 -7.43
CA VAL A 318 9.81 24.21 -6.41
C VAL A 318 9.55 22.74 -6.74
N CYS A 319 10.41 21.86 -6.24
CA CYS A 319 10.25 20.42 -6.31
C CYS A 319 9.56 19.88 -5.05
N LYS A 320 8.74 18.84 -5.20
CA LYS A 320 8.31 17.98 -4.08
C LYS A 320 9.47 17.02 -3.76
N CYS A 321 9.92 17.02 -2.51
CA CYS A 321 11.11 16.28 -2.09
C CYS A 321 10.75 14.96 -1.41
N PRO A 322 11.49 13.86 -1.70
CA PRO A 322 11.35 12.64 -0.94
C PRO A 322 11.88 12.82 0.49
N ASP A 323 11.36 12.01 1.41
CA ASP A 323 11.77 11.97 2.81
C ASP A 323 13.30 11.93 2.95
N GLY A 324 13.84 12.84 3.76
CA GLY A 324 15.28 13.02 3.95
C GLY A 324 15.90 14.15 3.15
N PHE A 325 15.13 14.83 2.28
CA PHE A 325 15.60 15.92 1.43
C PHE A 325 14.72 17.18 1.54
N GLN A 326 15.31 18.35 1.28
CA GLN A 326 14.61 19.63 1.28
C GLN A 326 15.24 20.64 0.30
N GLY A 327 14.63 21.83 0.24
CA GLY A 327 15.02 22.94 -0.61
C GLY A 327 14.41 22.87 -2.00
N THR A 328 14.49 23.97 -2.74
CA THR A 328 13.80 24.17 -4.03
C THR A 328 14.01 23.04 -5.03
N LEU A 329 15.21 22.45 -5.09
CA LEU A 329 15.56 21.38 -6.02
C LEU A 329 15.80 20.02 -5.33
N CYS A 330 15.45 19.90 -4.04
CA CYS A 330 15.63 18.70 -3.22
C CYS A 330 17.09 18.22 -3.14
N ARG A 331 18.06 19.15 -3.13
CA ARG A 331 19.50 18.83 -3.07
C ARG A 331 20.02 18.66 -1.65
N VAL A 332 19.37 19.32 -0.69
CA VAL A 332 19.86 19.47 0.67
C VAL A 332 19.26 18.39 1.56
N LYS A 333 20.03 17.90 2.54
CA LYS A 333 19.53 17.03 3.61
C LYS A 333 18.41 17.74 4.37
N SER A 334 17.28 17.06 4.62
CA SER A 334 16.25 17.62 5.51
C SER A 334 16.77 17.81 6.94
N LYS A 335 16.29 18.83 7.63
CA LYS A 335 16.69 19.06 9.03
C LYS A 335 16.12 18.00 10.00
N GLY A 336 15.04 17.29 9.63
CA GLY A 336 14.25 16.50 10.58
C GLY A 336 13.33 17.41 11.41
N LYS A 337 12.40 16.86 12.20
CA LYS A 337 11.50 17.73 13.02
C LYS A 337 12.28 18.43 14.14
N ASP A 338 13.22 17.72 14.75
CA ASP A 338 14.03 18.23 15.88
C ASP A 338 15.35 18.85 15.41
N ASN A 339 15.42 19.26 14.13
CA ASN A 339 16.60 19.90 13.53
C ASN A 339 17.94 19.14 13.73
N CYS A 340 17.88 17.82 13.84
CA CYS A 340 19.01 16.98 14.20
C CYS A 340 19.44 16.01 13.08
N GLY A 341 20.63 15.47 13.26
CA GLY A 341 21.29 14.59 12.31
C GLY A 341 22.19 15.34 11.32
N THR A 342 23.15 14.62 10.76
CA THR A 342 24.32 15.19 10.09
C THR A 342 24.59 14.52 8.74
N ILE A 343 25.34 15.21 7.88
CA ILE A 343 25.96 14.58 6.72
C ILE A 343 27.29 13.97 7.18
N ARG A 344 27.54 12.70 6.87
CA ARG A 344 28.76 11.98 7.20
C ARG A 344 29.39 11.42 5.94
N THR A 345 30.71 11.55 5.82
CA THR A 345 31.46 10.99 4.69
C THR A 345 31.92 9.58 5.03
N ALA A 346 31.56 8.60 4.21
CA ALA A 346 32.08 7.24 4.32
C ALA A 346 33.52 7.19 3.79
N SER A 347 34.42 6.61 4.58
CA SER A 347 35.82 6.37 4.25
C SER A 347 36.18 4.90 4.44
N ASN A 348 37.46 4.54 4.36
CA ASN A 348 37.94 3.20 4.71
C ASN A 348 37.87 2.90 6.21
N SER A 349 37.86 3.92 7.06
CA SER A 349 37.71 3.79 8.50
C SER A 349 36.23 3.67 8.89
N ILE A 350 35.97 3.09 10.06
CA ILE A 350 34.62 2.87 10.54
C ILE A 350 34.08 4.20 11.09
N GLY A 351 33.06 4.73 10.42
CA GLY A 351 32.21 5.79 10.95
C GLY A 351 31.14 5.23 11.88
N LYS A 352 30.63 6.07 12.79
CA LYS A 352 29.63 5.68 13.78
C LYS A 352 28.56 6.76 13.94
N ILE A 353 27.31 6.31 13.97
CA ILE A 353 26.14 7.11 14.34
C ILE A 353 25.51 6.43 15.54
N LYS A 354 25.35 7.18 16.63
CA LYS A 354 24.56 6.78 17.80
C LYS A 354 23.47 7.79 17.99
N ILE A 355 22.26 7.31 18.21
CA ILE A 355 21.09 8.14 18.48
C ILE A 355 20.12 7.40 19.41
N SER A 356 19.51 8.13 20.32
CA SER A 356 18.50 7.63 21.27
C SER A 356 17.55 8.74 21.69
N GLY A 357 16.37 8.40 22.17
CA GLY A 357 15.38 9.36 22.65
C GLY A 357 14.19 9.54 21.72
N SER A 358 13.18 10.27 22.19
CA SER A 358 12.02 10.69 21.41
C SER A 358 12.39 11.89 20.56
N LYS A 359 12.74 11.66 19.28
CA LYS A 359 13.12 12.69 18.31
C LYS A 359 13.09 12.15 16.89
N SER A 360 13.16 13.07 15.94
CA SER A 360 13.12 12.89 14.50
C SER A 360 14.35 13.51 13.84
N CYS A 361 15.36 12.69 13.55
CA CYS A 361 16.63 13.12 12.95
C CYS A 361 16.84 12.52 11.56
N THR A 362 17.47 13.29 10.68
CA THR A 362 17.87 12.84 9.34
C THR A 362 19.39 12.83 9.22
N PHE A 363 19.96 11.69 8.82
CA PHE A 363 21.38 11.55 8.51
C PHE A 363 21.57 11.16 7.06
N HIS A 364 22.59 11.73 6.40
CA HIS A 364 23.07 11.26 5.10
C HIS A 364 24.46 10.68 5.28
N ILE A 365 24.71 9.50 4.74
CA ILE A 365 26.05 8.94 4.62
C ILE A 365 26.41 8.97 3.14
N ILE A 366 27.53 9.63 2.80
CA ILE A 366 27.95 9.87 1.41
C ILE A 366 29.36 9.31 1.22
N ALA A 367 29.56 8.47 0.21
CA ALA A 367 30.87 8.05 -0.23
C ALA A 367 31.34 8.92 -1.40
N LYS A 368 32.64 9.23 -1.46
CA LYS A 368 33.23 9.90 -2.63
C LYS A 368 33.19 8.96 -3.86
N GLY A 369 32.86 9.52 -5.03
CA GLY A 369 32.71 8.76 -6.28
C GLY A 369 31.51 7.81 -6.27
N ASN A 370 31.61 6.72 -7.04
CA ASN A 370 30.55 5.72 -7.19
C ASN A 370 30.69 4.51 -6.23
N LYS A 371 31.40 4.70 -5.11
CA LYS A 371 31.66 3.60 -4.15
C LYS A 371 30.41 3.29 -3.33
N LYS A 372 30.12 2.00 -3.15
CA LYS A 372 29.05 1.51 -2.25
C LYS A 372 29.49 1.62 -0.78
N ILE A 373 28.53 1.53 0.12
CA ILE A 373 28.69 1.72 1.57
C ILE A 373 28.20 0.46 2.26
N ASP A 374 29.03 -0.11 3.14
CA ASP A 374 28.55 -1.10 4.09
C ASP A 374 28.01 -0.39 5.33
N ILE A 375 26.85 -0.84 5.78
CA ILE A 375 26.15 -0.32 6.96
C ILE A 375 25.97 -1.51 7.89
N TYR A 376 26.37 -1.35 9.14
CA TYR A 376 26.23 -2.37 10.16
C TYR A 376 25.37 -1.83 11.31
N LEU A 377 24.23 -2.45 11.50
CA LEU A 377 23.28 -2.16 12.57
C LEU A 377 23.74 -2.95 13.80
N SER A 378 24.56 -2.32 14.65
CA SER A 378 25.16 -3.01 15.78
C SER A 378 24.16 -3.29 16.88
N ASN A 379 23.29 -2.32 17.17
CA ASN A 379 22.25 -2.42 18.19
C ASN A 379 21.14 -1.42 17.88
N ILE A 380 19.95 -1.92 17.59
CA ILE A 380 18.73 -1.15 17.36
C ILE A 380 17.71 -1.57 18.42
N THR A 381 17.09 -0.60 19.07
CA THR A 381 16.08 -0.82 20.10
C THR A 381 14.84 -0.02 19.74
N PHE A 382 13.76 -0.73 19.38
CA PHE A 382 12.42 -0.19 19.18
C PHE A 382 11.40 -1.26 19.67
N PRO A 383 10.21 -0.85 20.14
CA PRO A 383 9.12 -1.77 20.45
C PRO A 383 8.77 -2.63 19.25
N THR A 384 8.74 -3.95 19.43
CA THR A 384 8.45 -4.90 18.36
C THR A 384 7.02 -4.71 17.85
N SER A 385 6.89 -4.48 16.54
CA SER A 385 5.62 -4.53 15.83
C SER A 385 5.75 -5.40 14.57
N LEU A 386 4.68 -6.07 14.17
CA LEU A 386 4.64 -6.83 12.91
C LEU A 386 4.87 -5.90 11.71
N VAL A 387 4.30 -4.70 11.79
CA VAL A 387 4.36 -3.67 10.75
C VAL A 387 4.79 -2.36 11.40
N CYS A 388 5.78 -1.69 10.80
CA CYS A 388 6.37 -0.49 11.38
C CYS A 388 5.54 0.75 11.13
N LYS A 389 5.16 1.45 12.20
CA LYS A 389 4.58 2.80 12.12
C LYS A 389 5.62 3.78 11.62
N ALA A 390 5.25 4.59 10.63
CA ALA A 390 6.17 5.51 9.97
C ALA A 390 6.73 6.60 10.92
N ASN A 391 6.04 6.92 12.01
CA ASN A 391 6.47 7.91 13.01
C ASN A 391 7.33 7.32 14.15
N ASN A 392 7.45 6.00 14.25
CA ASN A 392 8.17 5.31 15.33
C ASN A 392 8.98 4.13 14.81
N CYS A 393 9.98 4.41 13.97
CA CYS A 393 10.90 3.42 13.42
C CYS A 393 12.24 4.05 13.01
N LEU A 394 13.24 3.20 12.81
CA LEU A 394 14.43 3.53 12.06
C LEU A 394 14.20 3.17 10.58
N GLU A 395 14.19 4.14 9.68
CA GLU A 395 14.09 3.92 8.23
C GLU A 395 15.46 4.12 7.56
N ILE A 396 15.91 3.14 6.78
CA ILE A 396 17.19 3.19 6.06
C ILE A 396 16.93 3.06 4.55
N LYS A 397 17.22 4.13 3.81
CA LYS A 397 17.17 4.16 2.35
C LYS A 397 18.58 3.93 1.80
N TYR A 398 18.86 2.70 1.40
CA TYR A 398 20.16 2.25 0.87
C TYR A 398 20.10 1.75 -0.58
N LYS A 399 18.90 1.72 -1.17
CA LYS A 399 18.67 1.44 -2.59
C LYS A 399 19.07 2.64 -3.45
N LYS A 400 19.27 2.42 -4.77
CA LYS A 400 19.69 3.48 -5.70
C LYS A 400 18.65 4.60 -5.80
N ASP A 401 17.37 4.21 -5.87
CA ASP A 401 16.25 5.14 -5.84
C ASP A 401 15.93 5.48 -4.39
N VAL A 402 16.18 6.72 -3.98
CA VAL A 402 15.93 7.20 -2.61
C VAL A 402 14.49 7.69 -2.40
N SER A 403 13.67 7.71 -3.46
CA SER A 403 12.26 8.12 -3.36
C SER A 403 11.36 7.07 -2.75
N ILE A 404 11.69 5.78 -2.90
CA ILE A 404 10.92 4.68 -2.29
C ILE A 404 11.09 4.67 -0.78
N THR A 405 10.12 4.09 -0.07
CA THR A 405 10.24 3.83 1.36
C THR A 405 11.48 2.97 1.63
N GLY A 406 12.31 3.40 2.59
CA GLY A 406 13.46 2.62 3.05
C GLY A 406 13.05 1.43 3.89
N ALA A 407 14.01 0.57 4.24
CA ALA A 407 13.74 -0.52 5.18
C ALA A 407 13.45 0.07 6.57
N ARG A 408 12.25 -0.18 7.09
CA ARG A 408 11.80 0.26 8.42
C ARG A 408 12.06 -0.83 9.44
N ILE A 409 12.78 -0.47 10.50
CA ILE A 409 13.07 -1.33 11.65
C ILE A 409 12.33 -0.76 12.87
N CYS A 410 11.42 -1.57 13.43
CA CYS A 410 10.62 -1.29 14.62
C CYS A 410 10.63 -2.53 15.54
N LYS A 411 11.83 -3.02 15.84
CA LYS A 411 12.07 -4.14 16.74
C LYS A 411 13.50 -4.06 17.26
N LYS A 412 13.82 -4.88 18.27
CA LYS A 412 15.21 -5.12 18.63
C LYS A 412 15.93 -5.82 17.48
N LEU A 413 17.08 -5.29 17.07
CA LEU A 413 17.90 -5.86 15.99
C LEU A 413 19.38 -5.71 16.32
N TYR A 414 20.14 -6.79 16.16
CA TYR A 414 21.57 -6.85 16.47
C TYR A 414 22.33 -7.43 15.29
N ASN A 415 23.55 -6.93 15.09
CA ASN A 415 24.54 -7.50 14.17
C ASN A 415 24.04 -7.70 12.72
N TYR A 416 23.22 -6.79 12.20
CA TYR A 416 22.69 -6.88 10.83
C TYR A 416 23.51 -6.03 9.86
N THR A 417 23.88 -6.58 8.71
CA THR A 417 24.66 -5.86 7.69
C THR A 417 23.80 -5.54 6.47
N LEU A 418 23.90 -4.30 5.99
CA LEU A 418 23.31 -3.83 4.74
C LEU A 418 24.42 -3.34 3.82
N LYS A 419 24.21 -3.53 2.51
CA LYS A 419 25.08 -2.99 1.46
C LYS A 419 24.29 -2.04 0.60
N SER A 420 24.76 -0.81 0.45
CA SER A 420 24.10 0.17 -0.39
C SER A 420 24.25 -0.17 -1.88
N GLU A 421 23.26 0.24 -2.68
CA GLU A 421 23.31 0.11 -4.14
C GLU A 421 24.01 1.29 -4.81
N ALA A 422 24.11 2.43 -4.10
CA ALA A 422 24.71 3.67 -4.56
C ALA A 422 25.64 4.29 -3.50
N SER A 423 26.29 5.40 -3.83
CA SER A 423 27.22 6.12 -2.94
C SER A 423 26.53 7.03 -1.91
N LYS A 424 25.22 6.91 -1.74
CA LYS A 424 24.44 7.66 -0.76
C LYS A 424 23.50 6.73 -0.01
N VAL A 425 23.43 6.91 1.30
CA VAL A 425 22.48 6.26 2.20
C VAL A 425 21.79 7.35 3.01
N VAL A 426 20.47 7.28 3.12
CA VAL A 426 19.69 8.18 3.97
C VAL A 426 19.12 7.40 5.14
N ILE A 427 19.33 7.90 6.35
CA ILE A 427 18.82 7.31 7.59
C ILE A 427 17.86 8.31 8.21
N LEU A 428 16.63 7.85 8.45
CA LEU A 428 15.60 8.60 9.16
C LEU A 428 15.35 7.88 10.48
N TYR A 429 15.72 8.53 11.58
CA TYR A 429 15.36 8.07 12.92
C TYR A 429 14.12 8.85 13.33
N LYS A 430 12.97 8.20 13.44
CA LYS A 430 11.72 8.79 13.92
C LYS A 430 11.28 8.00 15.16
N SER A 431 11.22 8.65 16.31
CA SER A 431 10.91 8.00 17.57
C SER A 431 9.88 8.79 18.36
N THR A 432 8.90 8.08 18.93
CA THR A 432 7.92 8.61 19.90
C THR A 432 8.21 8.15 21.33
N ASN A 433 9.32 7.44 21.57
CA ASN A 433 9.67 6.87 22.87
C ASN A 433 11.14 7.21 23.23
N ALA A 434 11.39 7.58 24.49
CA ALA A 434 12.71 7.91 25.00
C ALA A 434 13.70 6.72 25.00
N GLU A 435 13.21 5.49 25.14
CA GLU A 435 14.04 4.27 25.19
C GLU A 435 14.54 3.81 23.81
N ASN A 436 13.91 4.30 22.75
CA ASN A 436 14.32 3.95 21.40
C ASN A 436 15.76 4.39 21.15
N SER A 437 16.50 3.57 20.43
CA SER A 437 17.89 3.88 20.09
C SER A 437 18.38 3.13 18.86
N ALA A 438 19.41 3.67 18.23
CA ALA A 438 20.10 3.07 17.10
C ALA A 438 21.60 3.36 17.17
N SER A 439 22.41 2.31 17.09
CA SER A 439 23.86 2.36 16.88
C SER A 439 24.18 1.75 15.52
N ILE A 440 24.70 2.59 14.62
CA ILE A 440 24.95 2.28 13.22
C ILE A 440 26.42 2.55 12.95
N LEU A 441 27.13 1.54 12.43
CA LEU A 441 28.48 1.67 11.92
C LEU A 441 28.44 1.69 10.40
N PHE A 442 29.36 2.40 9.77
CA PHE A 442 29.42 2.45 8.31
C PHE A 442 30.85 2.63 7.81
N ARG A 443 31.12 2.16 6.60
CA ARG A 443 32.38 2.37 5.88
C ARG A 443 32.16 2.19 4.37
N ILE A 444 33.14 2.59 3.57
CA ILE A 444 33.18 2.22 2.16
C ILE A 444 33.20 0.69 2.03
N TYR A 445 32.35 0.15 1.16
CA TYR A 445 32.33 -1.28 0.85
C TYR A 445 33.67 -1.73 0.29
N LYS A 446 34.22 -2.80 0.88
CA LYS A 446 35.38 -3.51 0.34
C LYS A 446 34.92 -4.91 -0.06
N LYS A 447 35.32 -5.38 -1.24
CA LYS A 447 35.00 -6.73 -1.73
C LYS A 447 35.69 -7.84 -0.92
N SER A 448 36.55 -7.51 0.06
CA SER A 448 37.28 -8.48 0.86
C SER A 448 36.38 -9.18 1.90
N ASN A 449 36.53 -10.51 1.99
CA ASN A 449 35.78 -11.47 2.82
C ASN A 449 35.92 -11.31 4.34
N LEU A 450 36.23 -10.12 4.88
CA LEU A 450 36.37 -9.95 6.33
C LEU A 450 35.01 -9.65 6.98
N PRO A 451 34.44 -10.59 7.76
CA PRO A 451 33.19 -10.36 8.47
C PRO A 451 33.37 -9.25 9.51
N TRP A 452 32.31 -8.46 9.74
CA TRP A 452 32.25 -7.44 10.78
C TRP A 452 32.61 -7.98 12.19
N ASN A 453 32.50 -9.30 12.40
CA ASN A 453 32.74 -9.99 13.67
C ASN A 453 34.19 -9.94 14.19
N ARG A 454 35.19 -9.57 13.38
CA ARG A 454 36.60 -9.51 13.85
C ARG A 454 37.04 -8.17 14.47
N ILE A 455 36.18 -7.16 14.54
CA ILE A 455 36.54 -5.86 15.14
C ILE A 455 36.45 -5.87 16.68
N LYS A 456 35.92 -6.92 17.31
CA LYS A 456 35.81 -7.05 18.77
C LYS A 456 37.04 -7.65 19.49
N LYS A 457 38.16 -7.98 18.81
CA LYS A 457 39.31 -8.67 19.45
C LYS A 457 40.68 -7.99 19.31
N LYS A 458 40.76 -6.69 19.00
CA LYS A 458 42.05 -5.97 18.89
C LYS A 458 42.15 -4.72 19.75
N ARG A 459 41.72 -4.81 21.02
CA ARG A 459 42.16 -3.94 22.13
C ARG A 459 42.10 -4.80 23.40
N VAL A 460 43.13 -4.70 24.24
CA VAL A 460 43.46 -5.56 25.39
C VAL A 460 44.28 -6.82 25.03
N SER A 461 45.56 -6.60 24.69
CA SER A 461 46.70 -7.45 25.11
C SER A 461 47.98 -6.89 24.49
N SER A 462 48.54 -5.82 25.07
CA SER A 462 49.95 -5.42 24.95
C SER A 462 50.16 -4.08 25.67
N ALA A 463 50.30 -4.14 26.98
CA ALA A 463 51.14 -3.24 27.77
C ALA A 463 51.50 -4.03 29.03
N LEU A 464 52.81 -4.02 29.32
CA LEU A 464 53.50 -4.65 30.44
C LEU A 464 52.82 -4.43 31.79
#